data_AF-A0A920W552-F1
#
_entry.id   AF-A0A920W552-F1
#
_cell.length_a   1.000
_cell.length_b   1.000
_cell.length_c   1.000
_cell.angle_alpha   90.00
_cell.angle_beta   90.00
_cell.angle_gamma   90.00
#
_symmetry.space_group_name_H-M   'P 1'
#
loop_
_entity.id
_entity.type
_entity.pdbx_description
1 polymer ?
#
loop_
_entity_poly.entity_id
_entity_poly.type
_entity_poly.pdbx_seq_one_letter_code
_entity_poly.pdbx_strand_id
1 'polypeptide(L)'
;MPPFERIDESHFLPAFERGMAEQLEEVSAIAEQSDPPTFENTFIPLERSGVLLNRVAATFFNLSSADTNEALDQIQAEVAPRLAAHTDQILLDGRLFERVRLLYEQRETLGLDDESLRLVERNYVDFVRAGALLSENDQERMQEINSEMAALQTTFTQNVLDGVNAAAVVVDDREQLSGLPEGQIAAAAAAANSRGLEREICSRSAEYEWATSAQFARRSFASRTYHACVFGTWESRRRA
;
A
#
# COMPACT_ATOMS: atom_id res chain seq x y z
N MET A 1 -4.07 17.65 -9.50
CA MET A 1 -4.68 16.39 -9.98
C MET A 1 -3.73 15.76 -10.99
N PRO A 2 -3.34 14.47 -10.86
CA PRO A 2 -2.49 13.79 -11.84
C PRO A 2 -3.14 13.75 -13.23
N PRO A 3 -2.37 13.85 -14.33
CA PRO A 3 -2.89 13.78 -15.69
C PRO A 3 -3.13 12.31 -16.12
N PHE A 4 -4.12 11.64 -15.51
CA PHE A 4 -4.38 10.20 -15.70
C PHE A 4 -4.48 9.77 -17.17
N GLU A 5 -5.02 10.62 -18.04
CA GLU A 5 -5.13 10.37 -19.49
C GLU A 5 -3.79 10.20 -20.22
N ARG A 6 -2.67 10.53 -19.55
CA ARG A 6 -1.31 10.46 -20.10
C ARG A 6 -0.41 9.50 -19.32
N ILE A 7 -0.98 8.73 -18.39
CA ILE A 7 -0.24 7.82 -17.51
C ILE A 7 -0.55 6.39 -17.94
N ASP A 8 0.46 5.73 -18.47
CA ASP A 8 0.45 4.31 -18.79
C ASP A 8 1.33 3.54 -17.79
N GLU A 9 1.11 2.23 -17.66
CA GLU A 9 1.82 1.38 -16.69
C GLU A 9 3.34 1.41 -16.88
N SER A 10 3.78 1.53 -18.13
CA SER A 10 5.20 1.61 -18.50
C SER A 10 5.93 2.83 -17.92
N HIS A 11 5.21 3.86 -17.46
CA HIS A 11 5.82 5.04 -16.85
C HIS A 11 6.22 4.83 -15.39
N PHE A 12 5.65 3.84 -14.68
CA PHE A 12 5.83 3.72 -13.24
C PHE A 12 7.24 3.30 -12.84
N LEU A 13 7.75 2.18 -13.37
CA LEU A 13 9.07 1.67 -12.99
C LEU A 13 10.19 2.71 -13.21
N PRO A 14 10.31 3.35 -14.39
CA PRO A 14 11.34 4.38 -14.60
C PRO A 14 11.16 5.60 -13.69
N ALA A 15 9.92 5.99 -13.37
CA ALA A 15 9.63 7.12 -12.49
C ALA A 15 9.94 6.81 -11.02
N PHE A 16 9.67 5.59 -10.55
CA PHE A 16 10.09 5.12 -9.23
C PHE A 16 11.61 5.09 -9.11
N GLU A 17 12.29 4.52 -10.10
CA GLU A 17 13.76 4.49 -10.17
C GLU A 17 14.37 5.87 -10.08
N ARG A 18 13.88 6.79 -10.93
CA ARG A 18 14.35 8.16 -10.93
C ARG A 18 14.03 8.87 -9.63
N GLY A 19 12.82 8.70 -9.09
CA GLY A 19 12.38 9.33 -7.85
C GLY A 19 13.20 8.87 -6.63
N MET A 20 13.50 7.58 -6.52
CA MET A 20 14.37 7.05 -5.47
C MET A 20 15.79 7.60 -5.60
N ALA A 21 16.37 7.58 -6.80
CA ALA A 21 17.70 8.11 -7.04
C ALA A 21 17.81 9.61 -6.70
N GLU A 22 16.87 10.43 -7.16
CA GLU A 22 16.82 11.86 -6.86
C GLU A 22 16.70 12.11 -5.34
N GLN A 23 15.83 11.38 -4.65
CA GLN A 23 15.68 11.55 -3.21
C GLN A 23 16.93 11.14 -2.44
N LEU A 24 17.61 10.06 -2.83
CA LEU A 24 18.86 9.65 -2.18
C LEU A 24 19.97 10.70 -2.38
N GLU A 25 20.05 11.31 -3.55
CA GLU A 25 20.98 12.43 -3.81
C GLU A 25 20.65 13.64 -2.92
N GLU A 26 19.38 14.03 -2.84
CA GLU A 26 18.92 15.14 -1.99
C GLU A 26 19.23 14.89 -0.50
N VAL A 27 18.96 13.68 -0.01
CA VAL A 27 19.19 13.29 1.37
C VAL A 27 20.68 13.18 1.70
N SER A 28 21.48 12.60 0.79
CA SER A 28 22.94 12.54 0.93
C SER A 28 23.54 13.94 1.02
N ALA A 29 23.05 14.90 0.23
CA ALA A 29 23.50 16.29 0.29
C ALA A 29 23.19 16.96 1.64
N ILE A 30 22.15 16.54 2.37
CA ILE A 30 21.85 17.00 3.73
C ILE A 30 22.79 16.33 4.73
N ALA A 31 22.96 15.02 4.63
CA ALA A 31 23.78 14.21 5.53
C ALA A 31 25.26 14.61 5.49
N GLU A 32 25.76 15.06 4.34
CA GLU A 32 27.17 15.37 4.09
C GLU A 32 27.55 16.84 4.33
N GLN A 33 26.60 17.68 4.79
CA GLN A 33 26.91 19.07 5.11
C GLN A 33 27.93 19.18 6.25
N SER A 34 28.98 19.98 6.03
CA SER A 34 29.99 20.29 7.05
C SER A 34 29.51 21.28 8.11
N ASP A 35 28.51 22.09 7.79
CA ASP A 35 27.96 23.07 8.73
C ASP A 35 27.22 22.35 9.87
N PRO A 36 27.25 22.90 11.10
CA PRO A 36 26.46 22.39 12.22
C PRO A 36 24.97 22.26 11.83
N PRO A 37 24.27 21.21 12.30
CA PRO A 37 22.88 21.02 11.96
C PRO A 37 22.03 22.14 12.55
N THR A 38 21.14 22.67 11.71
CA THR A 38 20.08 23.62 12.05
C THR A 38 18.76 23.06 11.54
N PHE A 39 17.63 23.57 12.05
CA PHE A 39 16.32 23.15 11.55
C PHE A 39 16.20 23.40 10.04
N GLU A 40 16.68 24.56 9.59
CA GLU A 40 16.61 25.03 8.21
C GLU A 40 17.50 24.23 7.25
N ASN A 41 18.68 23.79 7.68
CA ASN A 41 19.59 23.04 6.80
C ASN A 41 19.37 21.52 6.86
N THR A 42 18.53 21.03 7.78
CA THR A 42 18.26 19.59 7.95
C THR A 42 16.82 19.23 7.65
N PHE A 43 15.84 19.78 8.39
CA PHE A 43 14.44 19.37 8.25
C PHE A 43 13.76 19.99 7.02
N ILE A 44 13.97 21.27 6.73
CA ILE A 44 13.37 21.91 5.55
C ILE A 44 13.73 21.20 4.23
N PRO A 45 15.01 20.90 3.94
CA PRO A 45 15.35 20.15 2.74
C PRO A 45 14.90 18.69 2.81
N LEU A 46 14.88 18.05 3.99
CA LEU A 46 14.39 16.68 4.14
C LEU A 46 12.90 16.56 3.80
N GLU A 47 12.06 17.46 4.31
CA GLU A 47 10.62 17.55 4.00
C GLU A 47 10.34 17.92 2.54
N ARG A 48 11.29 18.58 1.88
CA ARG A 48 11.20 18.92 0.45
C ARG A 48 11.77 17.84 -0.46
N SER A 49 12.42 16.82 0.09
CA SER A 49 13.01 15.75 -0.70
C SER A 49 11.96 14.81 -1.31
N GLY A 50 12.33 14.12 -2.38
CA GLY A 50 11.53 13.03 -2.94
C GLY A 50 10.24 13.48 -3.61
N VAL A 51 10.16 14.71 -4.10
CA VAL A 51 8.96 15.24 -4.78
C VAL A 51 8.51 14.32 -5.93
N LEU A 52 9.45 13.85 -6.75
CA LEU A 52 9.14 12.91 -7.84
C LEU A 52 8.63 11.58 -7.30
N LEU A 53 9.30 11.01 -6.29
CA LEU A 53 8.93 9.74 -5.68
C LEU A 53 7.53 9.79 -5.06
N ASN A 54 7.24 10.84 -4.30
CA ASN A 54 5.93 11.08 -3.70
C ASN A 54 4.82 11.18 -4.76
N ARG A 55 5.09 11.86 -5.88
CA ARG A 55 4.13 12.01 -6.97
C ARG A 55 3.81 10.67 -7.66
N VAL A 56 4.84 9.88 -7.96
CA VAL A 56 4.65 8.56 -8.60
C VAL A 56 3.97 7.59 -7.63
N ALA A 57 4.41 7.53 -6.36
CA ALA A 57 3.84 6.67 -5.35
C ALA A 57 2.35 6.97 -5.09
N ALA A 58 1.99 8.24 -4.92
CA ALA A 58 0.60 8.64 -4.68
C ALA A 58 -0.33 8.23 -5.85
N THR A 59 0.17 8.34 -7.08
CA THR A 59 -0.62 7.96 -8.27
C THR A 59 -0.70 6.44 -8.42
N PHE A 60 0.41 5.75 -8.24
CA PHE A 60 0.50 4.30 -8.37
C PHE A 60 -0.37 3.57 -7.35
N PHE A 61 -0.21 3.87 -6.06
CA PHE A 61 -0.98 3.21 -5.00
C PHE A 61 -2.47 3.59 -5.00
N ASN A 62 -2.82 4.75 -5.57
CA ASN A 62 -4.22 5.06 -5.84
C ASN A 62 -4.81 4.13 -6.92
N LEU A 63 -4.10 3.93 -8.04
CA LEU A 63 -4.54 3.03 -9.10
C LEU A 63 -4.52 1.57 -8.67
N SER A 64 -3.45 1.09 -8.04
CA SER A 64 -3.34 -0.32 -7.62
C SER A 64 -4.35 -0.71 -6.53
N SER A 65 -4.91 0.25 -5.80
CA SER A 65 -6.00 -0.02 -4.84
C SER A 65 -7.39 0.10 -5.45
N ALA A 66 -7.60 1.02 -6.40
CA ALA A 66 -8.93 1.33 -6.93
C ALA A 66 -9.28 0.58 -8.23
N ASP A 67 -8.28 0.37 -9.10
CA ASP A 67 -8.45 -0.14 -10.47
C ASP A 67 -7.16 -0.86 -10.93
N THR A 68 -6.73 -1.88 -10.18
CA THR A 68 -5.52 -2.64 -10.52
C THR A 68 -5.70 -3.52 -11.75
N ASN A 69 -4.58 -3.97 -12.29
CA ASN A 69 -4.49 -4.96 -13.35
C ASN A 69 -3.19 -5.77 -13.19
N GLU A 70 -3.02 -6.82 -14.01
CA GLU A 70 -1.86 -7.71 -13.93
C GLU A 70 -0.52 -6.96 -14.06
N ALA A 71 -0.44 -5.93 -14.90
CA ALA A 71 0.78 -5.14 -15.06
C ALA A 71 1.07 -4.30 -13.81
N LEU A 72 0.06 -3.65 -13.22
CA LEU A 72 0.21 -2.91 -11.97
C LEU A 72 0.57 -3.83 -10.80
N ASP A 73 0.00 -5.03 -10.73
CA ASP A 73 0.32 -6.02 -9.71
C ASP A 73 1.78 -6.50 -9.80
N GLN A 74 2.28 -6.72 -11.02
CA GLN A 74 3.69 -7.06 -11.26
C GLN A 74 4.62 -5.90 -10.87
N ILE A 75 4.28 -4.67 -11.26
CA ILE A 75 5.04 -3.48 -10.86
C ILE A 75 5.05 -3.35 -9.33
N GLN A 76 3.92 -3.58 -8.65
CA GLN A 76 3.86 -3.49 -7.20
C GLN A 76 4.76 -4.52 -6.53
N ALA A 77 4.77 -5.76 -7.04
CA ALA A 77 5.63 -6.83 -6.53
C ALA A 77 7.13 -6.50 -6.69
N GLU A 78 7.52 -5.81 -7.77
CA GLU A 78 8.90 -5.37 -7.98
C GLU A 78 9.25 -4.15 -7.11
N VAL A 79 8.37 -3.15 -7.04
CA VAL A 79 8.65 -1.85 -6.41
C VAL A 79 8.57 -1.91 -4.89
N ALA A 80 7.68 -2.73 -4.30
CA ALA A 80 7.50 -2.82 -2.86
C ALA A 80 8.81 -3.10 -2.07
N PRO A 81 9.61 -4.15 -2.38
CA PRO A 81 10.88 -4.37 -1.68
C PRO A 81 11.90 -3.26 -1.96
N ARG A 82 11.90 -2.65 -3.16
CA ARG A 82 12.80 -1.55 -3.50
C ARG A 82 12.51 -0.29 -2.69
N LEU A 83 11.23 0.04 -2.49
CA LEU A 83 10.80 1.17 -1.65
C LEU A 83 11.12 0.93 -0.16
N ALA A 84 11.00 -0.31 0.31
CA ALA A 84 11.41 -0.67 1.67
C ALA A 84 12.90 -0.43 1.85
N ALA A 85 13.73 -0.98 0.96
CA ALA A 85 15.19 -0.77 0.98
C ALA A 85 15.58 0.71 0.81
N HIS A 86 14.84 1.49 0.02
CA HIS A 86 15.04 2.93 -0.13
C HIS A 86 14.77 3.69 1.19
N THR A 87 13.68 3.35 1.87
CA THR A 87 13.32 3.95 3.17
C THR A 87 14.36 3.59 4.22
N ASP A 88 14.79 2.32 4.26
CA ASP A 88 15.83 1.85 5.17
C ASP A 88 17.16 2.57 4.94
N GLN A 89 17.57 2.79 3.69
CA GLN A 89 18.78 3.55 3.37
C GLN A 89 18.77 4.96 3.95
N ILE A 90 17.61 5.63 3.97
CA ILE A 90 17.47 6.97 4.54
C ILE A 90 17.46 6.93 6.07
N LEU A 91 16.62 6.06 6.66
CA LEU A 91 16.41 6.02 8.10
C LEU A 91 17.57 5.39 8.88
N LEU A 92 18.42 4.62 8.20
CA LEU A 92 19.62 3.99 8.76
C LEU A 92 20.92 4.71 8.36
N ASP A 93 20.88 5.81 7.60
CA ASP A 93 22.07 6.64 7.39
C ASP A 93 22.47 7.32 8.71
N GLY A 94 23.52 6.79 9.35
CA GLY A 94 24.03 7.29 10.62
C GLY A 94 24.46 8.76 10.59
N ARG A 95 24.89 9.28 9.42
CA ARG A 95 25.27 10.70 9.27
C ARG A 95 24.03 11.59 9.35
N LEU A 96 22.97 11.20 8.66
CA LEU A 96 21.69 11.92 8.71
C LEU A 96 21.08 11.83 10.11
N PHE A 97 21.06 10.64 10.70
CA PHE A 97 20.52 10.43 12.04
C PHE A 97 21.25 11.27 13.09
N GLU A 98 22.58 11.40 13.00
CA GLU A 98 23.34 12.22 13.93
C GLU A 98 22.91 13.70 13.88
N ARG A 99 22.66 14.23 12.67
CA ARG A 99 22.12 15.60 12.51
C ARG A 99 20.75 15.76 13.17
N VAL A 100 19.86 14.80 12.97
CA VAL A 100 18.52 14.76 13.58
C VAL A 100 18.62 14.64 15.11
N ARG A 101 19.49 13.77 15.62
CA ARG A 101 19.73 13.54 17.05
C ARG A 101 20.19 14.81 17.75
N LEU A 102 21.16 15.52 17.17
CA LEU A 102 21.68 16.77 17.76
C LEU A 102 20.59 17.84 17.87
N LEU A 103 19.77 18.00 16.84
CA LEU A 103 18.63 18.93 16.87
C LEU A 103 17.57 18.51 17.89
N TYR A 104 17.28 17.21 18.00
CA TYR A 104 16.36 16.67 18.99
C TYR A 104 16.86 16.93 20.42
N GLU A 105 18.15 16.72 20.70
CA GLU A 105 18.73 16.94 22.03
C GLU A 105 18.70 18.41 22.45
N GLN A 106 18.82 19.33 21.49
CA GLN A 106 18.81 20.78 21.73
C GLN A 106 17.44 21.43 21.55
N ARG A 107 16.39 20.66 21.24
CA ARG A 107 15.08 21.18 20.80
C ARG A 107 14.46 22.21 21.75
N GLU A 108 14.67 22.09 23.06
CA GLU A 108 14.15 23.02 24.07
C GLU A 108 14.83 24.40 24.04
N THR A 109 16.03 24.51 23.46
CA THR A 109 16.81 25.77 23.41
C THR A 109 16.87 26.41 22.02
N LEU A 110 16.37 25.74 20.99
CA LEU A 110 16.40 26.23 19.60
C LEU A 110 15.36 27.33 19.32
N GLY A 111 14.40 27.54 20.22
CA GLY A 111 13.37 28.58 20.04
C GLY A 111 12.42 28.32 18.88
N LEU A 112 12.17 27.05 18.55
CA LEU A 112 11.27 26.62 17.49
C LEU A 112 9.80 26.90 17.86
N ASP A 113 8.97 27.13 16.84
CA ASP A 113 7.52 27.10 17.02
C ASP A 113 7.00 25.66 17.26
N ASP A 114 5.75 25.54 17.71
CA ASP A 114 5.16 24.26 18.10
C ASP A 114 5.15 23.21 16.97
N GLU A 115 4.96 23.62 15.71
CA GLU A 115 4.94 22.71 14.56
C GLU A 115 6.34 22.22 14.23
N SER A 116 7.32 23.13 14.18
CA SER A 116 8.74 22.80 13.95
C SER A 116 9.30 21.91 15.06
N LEU A 117 8.96 22.18 16.34
CA LEU A 117 9.34 21.33 17.46
C LEU A 117 8.76 19.93 17.30
N ARG A 118 7.46 19.84 16.97
CA ARG A 118 6.80 18.55 16.76
C ARG A 118 7.41 17.76 15.62
N LEU A 119 7.82 18.44 14.55
CA LEU A 119 8.48 17.82 13.40
C LEU A 119 9.80 17.15 13.80
N VAL A 120 10.63 17.86 14.58
CA VAL A 120 11.90 17.33 15.11
C VAL A 120 11.66 16.10 15.97
N GLU A 121 10.73 16.19 16.92
CA GLU A 121 10.38 15.07 17.80
C GLU A 121 9.88 13.85 17.02
N ARG A 122 9.02 14.08 16.03
CA ARG A 122 8.42 13.00 15.26
C ARG A 122 9.47 12.28 14.42
N ASN A 123 10.29 13.04 13.70
CA ASN A 123 11.36 12.48 12.90
C ASN A 123 12.33 11.67 13.78
N TYR A 124 12.80 12.22 14.91
CA TYR A 124 13.69 11.47 15.80
C TYR A 124 13.09 10.13 16.24
N VAL A 125 11.80 10.11 16.62
CA VAL A 125 11.10 8.87 16.98
C VAL A 125 11.01 7.90 15.81
N ASP A 126 10.78 8.38 14.59
CA ASP A 126 10.70 7.54 13.40
C ASP A 126 12.06 6.91 13.07
N PHE A 127 13.17 7.66 13.14
CA PHE A 127 14.53 7.10 13.01
C PHE A 127 14.84 6.03 14.07
N VAL A 128 14.52 6.30 15.35
CA VAL A 128 14.75 5.34 16.43
C VAL A 128 13.95 4.05 16.23
N ARG A 129 12.69 4.17 15.81
CA ARG A 129 11.81 3.02 15.52
C ARG A 129 12.25 2.23 14.30
N ALA A 130 12.85 2.91 13.32
CA ALA A 130 13.45 2.29 12.15
C ALA A 130 14.82 1.64 12.44
N GLY A 131 15.36 1.75 13.66
CA GLY A 131 16.58 1.06 14.05
C GLY A 131 17.86 1.88 13.96
N ALA A 132 17.79 3.21 13.85
CA ALA A 132 18.99 4.06 13.75
C ALA A 132 19.98 3.93 14.93
N LEU A 133 19.52 3.46 16.10
CA LEU A 133 20.35 3.21 17.30
C LEU A 133 20.83 1.76 17.45
N LEU A 134 20.53 0.89 16.50
CA LEU A 134 20.96 -0.51 16.52
C LEU A 134 22.43 -0.67 16.10
N SER A 135 23.00 -1.85 16.37
CA SER A 135 24.30 -2.22 15.83
C SER A 135 24.21 -2.46 14.31
N GLU A 136 25.33 -2.37 13.58
CA GLU A 136 25.36 -2.61 12.12
C GLU A 136 24.74 -3.98 11.76
N ASN A 137 25.05 -5.04 12.52
CA ASN A 137 24.48 -6.38 12.30
C ASN A 137 22.95 -6.41 12.53
N ASP A 138 22.47 -5.74 13.58
CA ASP A 138 21.04 -5.67 13.85
C ASP A 138 20.29 -4.80 12.81
N GLN A 139 20.96 -3.78 12.25
CA GLN A 139 20.42 -2.97 11.15
C GLN A 139 20.32 -3.79 9.86
N GLU A 140 21.35 -4.56 9.50
CA GLU A 140 21.30 -5.49 8.36
C GLU A 140 20.13 -6.47 8.52
N ARG A 141 19.96 -7.05 9.71
CA ARG A 141 18.83 -7.96 9.98
C ARG A 141 17.47 -7.26 9.88
N MET A 142 17.38 -6.00 10.30
CA MET A 142 16.15 -5.23 10.19
C MET A 142 15.78 -4.94 8.73
N GLN A 143 16.76 -4.63 7.87
CA GLN A 143 16.55 -4.42 6.44
C GLN A 143 16.01 -5.68 5.74
N GLU A 144 16.56 -6.85 6.08
CA GLU A 144 16.06 -8.14 5.58
C GLU A 144 14.58 -8.35 5.95
N ILE A 145 14.24 -8.10 7.22
CA ILE A 145 12.87 -8.24 7.75
C ILE A 145 11.91 -7.26 7.04
N ASN A 146 12.30 -6.00 6.89
CA ASN A 146 11.47 -4.97 6.25
C ASN A 146 11.19 -5.33 4.79
N SER A 147 12.21 -5.80 4.07
CA SER A 147 12.09 -6.26 2.68
C SER A 147 11.16 -7.47 2.55
N GLU A 148 11.31 -8.48 3.43
CA GLU A 148 10.43 -9.65 3.46
C GLU A 148 8.99 -9.26 3.80
N MET A 149 8.79 -8.38 4.80
CA MET A 149 7.47 -7.88 5.19
C MET A 149 6.78 -7.15 4.04
N ALA A 150 7.47 -6.29 3.30
CA ALA A 150 6.90 -5.57 2.16
C ALA A 150 6.45 -6.53 1.05
N ALA A 151 7.25 -7.55 0.75
CA ALA A 151 6.90 -8.59 -0.22
C ALA A 151 5.69 -9.42 0.24
N LEU A 152 5.65 -9.81 1.52
CA LEU A 152 4.55 -10.58 2.11
C LEU A 152 3.25 -9.78 2.17
N GLN A 153 3.29 -8.48 2.47
CA GLN A 153 2.12 -7.60 2.46
C GLN A 153 1.53 -7.48 1.05
N THR A 154 2.39 -7.26 0.05
CA THR A 154 1.95 -7.21 -1.36
C THR A 154 1.32 -8.52 -1.78
N THR A 155 1.99 -9.64 -1.48
CA THR A 155 1.49 -10.98 -1.73
C THR A 155 0.13 -11.18 -1.04
N PHE A 156 -0.01 -10.82 0.23
CA PHE A 156 -1.26 -10.95 0.98
C PHE A 156 -2.41 -10.20 0.32
N THR A 157 -2.21 -8.92 -0.05
CA THR A 157 -3.24 -8.10 -0.71
C THR A 157 -3.69 -8.71 -2.03
N GLN A 158 -2.75 -9.16 -2.86
CA GLN A 158 -3.06 -9.81 -4.14
C GLN A 158 -3.85 -11.12 -3.92
N ASN A 159 -3.42 -11.95 -2.98
CA ASN A 159 -4.16 -13.19 -2.67
C ASN A 159 -5.57 -12.94 -2.15
N VAL A 160 -5.78 -11.87 -1.37
CA VAL A 160 -7.11 -11.50 -0.89
C VAL A 160 -7.99 -11.11 -2.07
N LEU A 161 -7.48 -10.28 -2.99
CA LEU A 161 -8.21 -9.87 -4.19
C LEU A 161 -8.56 -11.07 -5.08
N ASP A 162 -7.58 -11.93 -5.36
CA ASP A 162 -7.76 -13.15 -6.15
C ASP A 162 -8.77 -14.09 -5.50
N GLY A 163 -8.65 -14.30 -4.19
CA GLY A 163 -9.57 -15.13 -3.42
C GLY A 163 -10.99 -14.60 -3.42
N VAL A 164 -11.17 -13.28 -3.26
CA VAL A 164 -12.48 -12.63 -3.35
C VAL A 164 -13.07 -12.78 -4.75
N ASN A 165 -12.27 -12.59 -5.79
CA ASN A 165 -12.72 -12.70 -7.18
C ASN A 165 -13.12 -14.14 -7.53
N ALA A 166 -12.31 -15.13 -7.13
CA ALA A 166 -12.57 -16.56 -7.33
C ALA A 166 -13.74 -17.08 -6.49
N ALA A 167 -13.98 -16.50 -5.31
CA ALA A 167 -15.09 -16.86 -4.43
C ALA A 167 -16.42 -16.21 -4.83
N ALA A 168 -16.49 -15.53 -5.98
CA ALA A 168 -17.75 -14.97 -6.45
C ALA A 168 -18.79 -16.08 -6.64
N VAL A 169 -19.97 -15.89 -6.07
CA VAL A 169 -21.04 -16.88 -6.20
C VAL A 169 -21.78 -16.64 -7.49
N VAL A 170 -21.70 -17.63 -8.37
CA VAL A 170 -22.38 -17.67 -9.65
C VAL A 170 -23.67 -18.46 -9.51
N VAL A 171 -24.76 -17.92 -10.06
CA VAL A 171 -26.05 -18.61 -10.20
C VAL A 171 -26.54 -18.56 -11.64
N ASP A 172 -27.15 -19.66 -12.04
CA ASP A 172 -27.72 -19.94 -13.36
C ASP A 172 -29.26 -19.84 -13.36
N ASP A 173 -29.87 -19.89 -12.18
CA ASP A 173 -31.31 -19.78 -11.98
C ASP A 173 -31.67 -18.55 -11.14
N ARG A 174 -32.48 -17.68 -11.73
CA ARG A 174 -33.00 -16.46 -11.10
C ARG A 174 -33.78 -16.75 -9.82
N GLU A 175 -34.46 -17.89 -9.71
CA GLU A 175 -35.19 -18.22 -8.48
C GLU A 175 -34.27 -18.40 -7.28
N GLN A 176 -32.97 -18.68 -7.48
CA GLN A 176 -31.99 -18.75 -6.40
C GLN A 176 -31.80 -17.40 -5.68
N LEU A 177 -32.14 -16.29 -6.35
CA LEU A 177 -32.05 -14.92 -5.84
C LEU A 177 -33.37 -14.39 -5.25
N SER A 178 -34.36 -15.26 -5.08
CA SER A 178 -35.66 -14.87 -4.51
C SER A 178 -35.49 -14.15 -3.16
N GLY A 179 -36.08 -12.96 -3.05
CA GLY A 179 -35.98 -12.10 -1.86
C GLY A 179 -35.01 -10.92 -2.01
N LEU A 180 -34.15 -10.92 -3.03
CA LEU A 180 -33.35 -9.74 -3.37
C LEU A 180 -34.17 -8.66 -4.09
N PRO A 181 -33.90 -7.36 -3.84
CA PRO A 181 -34.41 -6.26 -4.62
C PRO A 181 -34.00 -6.34 -6.09
N GLU A 182 -34.88 -5.89 -6.98
CA GLU A 182 -34.68 -6.08 -8.42
C GLU A 182 -33.46 -5.33 -8.98
N GLY A 183 -33.11 -4.20 -8.37
CA GLY A 183 -31.87 -3.47 -8.68
C GLY A 183 -30.61 -4.27 -8.36
N GLN A 184 -30.61 -5.09 -7.31
CA GLN A 184 -29.46 -5.93 -6.96
C GLN A 184 -29.30 -7.11 -7.93
N ILE A 185 -30.43 -7.70 -8.37
CA ILE A 185 -30.41 -8.77 -9.37
C ILE A 185 -29.89 -8.23 -10.71
N ALA A 186 -30.32 -7.03 -11.12
CA ALA A 186 -29.81 -6.38 -12.32
C ALA A 186 -28.31 -6.06 -12.24
N ALA A 187 -27.82 -5.56 -11.09
CA ALA A 187 -26.41 -5.30 -10.86
C ALA A 187 -25.55 -6.57 -10.92
N ALA A 188 -26.02 -7.66 -10.31
CA ALA A 188 -25.34 -8.95 -10.34
C ALA A 188 -25.29 -9.57 -11.75
N ALA A 189 -26.35 -9.37 -12.56
CA ALA A 189 -26.36 -9.81 -13.96
C ALA A 189 -25.37 -8.98 -14.81
N ALA A 190 -25.31 -7.66 -14.60
CA ALA A 190 -24.32 -6.80 -15.26
C ALA A 190 -22.88 -7.22 -14.90
N ALA A 191 -22.62 -7.54 -13.64
CA ALA A 191 -21.31 -8.01 -13.16
C ALA A 191 -20.90 -9.38 -13.74
N ALA A 192 -21.86 -10.28 -13.97
CA ALA A 192 -21.60 -11.56 -14.65
C ALA A 192 -21.24 -11.34 -16.13
N ASN A 193 -21.99 -10.49 -16.82
CA ASN A 193 -21.73 -10.15 -18.21
C ASN A 193 -20.35 -9.49 -18.39
N SER A 194 -19.94 -8.59 -17.51
CA SER A 194 -18.61 -7.98 -17.55
C SER A 194 -17.47 -8.98 -17.31
N ARG A 195 -17.79 -10.17 -16.77
CA ARG A 195 -16.85 -11.28 -16.54
C ARG A 195 -16.95 -12.37 -17.62
N GLY A 196 -17.73 -12.17 -18.68
CA GLY A 196 -17.91 -13.15 -19.76
C GLY A 196 -18.76 -14.36 -19.39
N LEU A 197 -19.53 -14.29 -18.29
CA LEU A 197 -20.41 -15.37 -17.85
C LEU A 197 -21.81 -15.17 -18.44
N GLU A 198 -21.99 -15.57 -19.70
CA GLU A 198 -23.27 -15.44 -20.39
C GLU A 198 -24.34 -16.36 -19.77
N ARG A 199 -25.52 -15.80 -19.44
CA ARG A 199 -26.68 -16.44 -18.79
C ARG A 199 -26.58 -16.65 -17.28
N GLU A 200 -25.47 -16.28 -16.67
CA GLU A 200 -25.26 -16.41 -15.22
C GLU A 200 -25.39 -15.05 -14.51
N ILE A 201 -25.61 -15.09 -13.20
CA ILE A 201 -25.69 -13.91 -12.32
C ILE A 201 -24.59 -14.05 -11.27
N CYS A 202 -23.77 -13.01 -11.09
CA CYS A 202 -22.60 -13.03 -10.23
C CYS A 202 -22.83 -12.10 -9.03
N SER A 203 -22.94 -12.68 -7.84
CA SER A 203 -22.94 -11.90 -6.60
C SER A 203 -21.52 -11.78 -6.05
N ARG A 204 -21.03 -10.54 -5.87
CA ARG A 204 -19.72 -10.27 -5.26
C ARG A 204 -19.75 -10.64 -3.78
N SER A 205 -18.76 -11.41 -3.35
CA SER A 205 -18.74 -11.97 -2.01
C SER A 205 -18.13 -11.09 -0.91
N ALA A 206 -17.51 -9.97 -1.28
CA ALA A 206 -16.68 -9.21 -0.35
C ALA A 206 -17.45 -8.45 0.75
N GLU A 207 -18.70 -8.05 0.52
CA GLU A 207 -19.38 -7.13 1.43
C GLU A 207 -20.21 -7.88 2.47
N TYR A 208 -19.61 -8.40 3.56
CA TYR A 208 -20.24 -9.14 4.69
C TYR A 208 -21.75 -8.90 4.97
N GLU A 209 -22.25 -7.69 4.74
CA GLU A 209 -23.67 -7.34 4.68
C GLU A 209 -24.53 -8.26 3.80
N TRP A 210 -24.10 -8.64 2.59
CA TRP A 210 -24.88 -9.52 1.72
C TRP A 210 -25.04 -10.93 2.31
N ALA A 211 -23.98 -11.48 2.92
CA ALA A 211 -23.93 -12.85 3.43
C ALA A 211 -24.70 -13.02 4.74
N THR A 212 -24.88 -11.93 5.49
CA THR A 212 -25.69 -11.89 6.72
C THR A 212 -27.07 -11.26 6.52
N SER A 213 -27.36 -10.71 5.34
CA SER A 213 -28.65 -10.10 5.05
C SER A 213 -29.79 -11.13 5.08
N ALA A 214 -30.77 -10.86 5.93
CA ALA A 214 -32.03 -11.61 6.05
C ALA A 214 -32.94 -11.53 4.80
N GLN A 215 -32.38 -11.11 3.66
CA GLN A 215 -33.11 -10.85 2.42
C GLN A 215 -33.24 -12.11 1.55
N PHE A 216 -32.35 -13.09 1.70
CA PHE A 216 -32.47 -14.35 0.95
C PHE A 216 -33.59 -15.24 1.48
N ALA A 217 -34.56 -15.56 0.64
CA ALA A 217 -35.61 -16.52 1.00
C ALA A 217 -35.09 -17.97 1.02
N ARG A 218 -34.00 -18.28 0.30
CA ARG A 218 -33.40 -19.63 0.24
C ARG A 218 -32.18 -19.76 1.15
N ARG A 219 -32.31 -20.57 2.21
CA ARG A 219 -31.23 -20.88 3.17
C ARG A 219 -30.00 -21.53 2.52
N SER A 220 -30.18 -22.32 1.46
CA SER A 220 -29.07 -22.94 0.72
C SER A 220 -28.20 -21.91 0.00
N PHE A 221 -28.79 -20.85 -0.55
CA PHE A 221 -28.06 -19.75 -1.17
C PHE A 221 -27.30 -18.94 -0.12
N ALA A 222 -27.98 -18.54 0.97
CA ALA A 222 -27.35 -17.86 2.10
C ALA A 222 -26.16 -18.65 2.70
N SER A 223 -26.26 -19.99 2.75
CA SER A 223 -25.14 -20.82 3.20
C SER A 223 -23.95 -20.83 2.22
N ARG A 224 -24.22 -20.83 0.90
CA ARG A 224 -23.17 -20.78 -0.14
C ARG A 224 -22.45 -19.43 -0.11
N THR A 225 -23.20 -18.34 0.01
CA THR A 225 -22.63 -16.98 0.08
C THR A 225 -21.81 -16.79 1.36
N TYR A 226 -22.31 -17.25 2.51
CA TYR A 226 -21.55 -17.27 3.76
C TYR A 226 -20.25 -18.09 3.65
N HIS A 227 -20.32 -19.29 3.07
CA HIS A 227 -19.14 -20.13 2.90
C HIS A 227 -18.10 -19.47 1.98
N ALA A 228 -18.54 -18.86 0.88
CA ALA A 228 -17.67 -18.10 -0.03
C ALA A 228 -16.98 -16.92 0.66
N CYS A 229 -17.68 -16.17 1.54
CA CYS A 229 -17.08 -15.09 2.31
C CYS A 229 -16.03 -15.58 3.31
N VAL A 230 -16.33 -16.65 4.05
CA VAL A 230 -15.50 -17.11 5.16
C VAL A 230 -14.30 -17.94 4.68
N PHE A 231 -14.48 -18.74 3.62
CA PHE A 231 -13.49 -19.72 3.18
C PHE A 231 -12.97 -19.50 1.76
N GLY A 232 -13.51 -18.52 1.02
CA GLY A 232 -13.22 -18.32 -0.40
C GLY A 232 -11.74 -18.14 -0.74
N THR A 233 -11.03 -17.35 0.05
CA THR A 233 -9.58 -17.11 -0.09
C THR A 233 -8.72 -18.35 0.22
N TRP A 234 -9.20 -19.23 1.09
CA TRP A 234 -8.49 -20.45 1.47
C TRP A 234 -8.70 -21.57 0.45
N GLU A 235 -9.90 -21.69 -0.12
CA GLU A 235 -10.23 -22.72 -1.09
C GLU A 235 -9.64 -22.47 -2.48
N SER A 236 -9.53 -21.20 -2.92
CA SER A 236 -8.92 -20.87 -4.21
C SER A 236 -7.46 -21.31 -4.26
N ARG A 237 -6.71 -21.10 -3.17
CA ARG A 237 -5.30 -21.52 -3.04
C ARG A 237 -5.09 -23.03 -2.92
N ARG A 238 -6.08 -23.81 -2.50
CA ARG A 238 -5.97 -25.28 -2.49
C ARG A 238 -6.11 -25.90 -3.88
N ARG A 239 -6.65 -25.14 -4.85
CA ARG A 239 -6.91 -25.62 -6.22
C ARG A 239 -5.86 -25.16 -7.24
N ALA A 240 -5.03 -24.18 -6.88
CA ALA A 240 -3.87 -23.72 -7.66
C ALA A 240 -2.62 -24.51 -7.25
#